data_AF-A0A318RG23-F1
#
_entry.id   AF-A0A318RG23-F1
#
_cell.length_a   1.000
_cell.length_b   1.000
_cell.length_c   1.000
_cell.angle_alpha   90.00
_cell.angle_beta   90.00
_cell.angle_gamma   90.00
#
_symmetry.space_group_name_H-M   'P 1'
#
loop_
_entity.id
_entity.type
_entity.pdbx_description
1 polymer ?
#
loop_
_entity_poly.entity_id
_entity_poly.type
_entity_poly.pdbx_seq_one_letter_code
_entity_poly.pdbx_strand_id
1 'polypeptide(L)'
;MTITATDMSADTVSAGELPDDERAVTVGQFPGGLGADLDTESTITLAVEAAFLTALMWAPADMARQIRQILVTSDRWDPFWSAPHREIFDAVCAVLDSGAPPNPTLVQAHLFETGHLRRVEQHLLAIISPTQGPMVGGADLPHLAAKVVDQWYRRGYAGLLTRMAQVRESVSVEELSGHWANLTGHQLRAEELWLTKRDELAKL
;
A
#
# COMPACT_ATOMS: atom_id res chain seq x y z
N MET A 1 -62.79 -14.56 17.97
CA MET A 1 -63.98 -13.80 17.55
C MET A 1 -63.52 -12.42 17.13
N THR A 2 -64.08 -11.98 16.02
CA THR A 2 -63.69 -10.89 15.12
C THR A 2 -63.81 -9.50 15.75
N ILE A 3 -62.93 -8.56 15.39
CA ILE A 3 -63.25 -7.13 15.39
C ILE A 3 -62.95 -6.57 14.00
N THR A 4 -63.96 -5.88 13.51
CA THR A 4 -64.31 -5.56 12.13
C THR A 4 -63.83 -4.15 11.78
N ALA A 5 -63.44 -3.96 10.52
CA ALA A 5 -63.26 -2.65 9.92
C ALA A 5 -64.60 -2.10 9.42
N THR A 6 -65.07 -0.98 9.98
CA THR A 6 -66.08 -0.03 9.46
C THR A 6 -65.96 1.18 10.41
N ASP A 7 -65.64 2.40 10.02
CA ASP A 7 -66.27 3.17 8.96
C ASP A 7 -65.38 4.34 8.52
N MET A 8 -65.56 4.77 7.29
CA MET A 8 -64.92 5.94 6.69
C MET A 8 -65.47 7.23 7.31
N SER A 9 -64.59 8.20 7.55
CA SER A 9 -64.96 9.61 7.40
C SER A 9 -63.74 10.33 6.86
N ALA A 10 -63.83 10.65 5.57
CA ALA A 10 -62.94 11.60 4.93
C ALA A 10 -63.24 12.98 5.53
N ASP A 11 -62.24 13.56 6.18
CA ASP A 11 -62.20 15.00 6.36
C ASP A 11 -60.86 15.49 5.82
N THR A 12 -60.96 16.24 4.73
CA THR A 12 -59.83 16.84 4.03
C THR A 12 -59.74 18.25 4.56
N VAL A 13 -58.77 18.52 5.45
CA VAL A 13 -58.42 19.89 5.83
C VAL A 13 -56.93 20.10 5.57
N SER A 14 -56.70 21.11 4.75
CA SER A 14 -55.43 21.54 4.17
C SER A 14 -54.49 22.17 5.20
N ALA A 15 -53.20 21.89 5.00
CA ALA A 15 -52.03 22.74 5.25
C ALA A 15 -51.91 23.43 6.63
N GLY A 16 -51.25 22.74 7.54
CA GLY A 16 -50.39 23.37 8.55
C GLY A 16 -48.96 22.86 8.36
N GLU A 17 -48.06 23.74 7.92
CA GLU A 17 -46.62 23.48 7.81
C GLU A 17 -46.07 22.93 9.13
N LEU A 18 -45.52 21.71 9.08
CA LEU A 18 -44.65 21.18 10.11
C LEU A 18 -43.20 21.28 9.59
N PRO A 19 -42.24 21.70 10.42
CA PRO A 19 -40.87 21.93 9.99
C PRO A 19 -40.21 20.64 9.51
N ASP A 20 -39.55 20.79 8.37
CA ASP A 20 -38.96 19.77 7.50
C ASP A 20 -37.64 19.22 8.08
N ASP A 21 -37.67 18.61 9.27
CA ASP A 21 -36.44 18.20 9.99
C ASP A 21 -36.47 16.77 10.57
N GLU A 22 -37.22 15.87 9.93
CA GLU A 22 -36.95 14.43 10.04
C GLU A 22 -36.56 13.89 8.66
N ARG A 23 -35.41 14.36 8.16
CA ARG A 23 -34.68 13.63 7.11
C ARG A 23 -34.27 12.30 7.71
N ALA A 24 -35.04 11.26 7.39
CA ALA A 24 -34.63 9.88 7.53
C ALA A 24 -33.17 9.76 7.05
N VAL A 25 -32.28 9.37 7.97
CA VAL A 25 -30.87 9.14 7.69
C VAL A 25 -30.81 8.06 6.62
N THR A 26 -30.61 8.49 5.37
CA THR A 26 -30.48 7.59 4.24
C THR A 26 -29.10 6.96 4.29
N VAL A 27 -29.01 5.69 3.89
CA VAL A 27 -27.79 4.85 3.88
C VAL A 27 -26.60 5.51 3.13
N GLY A 28 -26.82 6.60 2.40
CA GLY A 28 -25.79 7.44 1.78
C GLY A 28 -25.07 8.43 2.72
N GLN A 29 -25.40 8.48 4.01
CA GLN A 29 -24.75 9.38 4.98
C GLN A 29 -23.60 8.74 5.75
N PHE A 30 -23.25 7.49 5.42
CA PHE A 30 -21.95 6.93 5.79
C PHE A 30 -20.87 7.54 4.88
N PRO A 31 -19.78 8.10 5.42
CA PRO A 31 -18.64 8.57 4.64
C PRO A 31 -17.87 7.35 4.10
N GLY A 32 -18.48 6.62 3.16
CA GLY A 32 -17.88 5.53 2.41
C GLY A 32 -17.15 6.00 1.15
N GLY A 33 -17.23 7.29 0.81
CA GLY A 33 -16.39 7.93 -0.21
C GLY A 33 -14.98 8.24 0.29
N LEU A 34 -14.37 7.33 1.06
CA LEU A 34 -12.94 7.41 1.40
C LEU A 34 -12.17 6.47 0.48
N GLY A 35 -12.30 6.69 -0.82
CA GLY A 35 -11.38 6.16 -1.80
C GLY A 35 -10.44 7.28 -2.18
N ALA A 36 -9.18 7.23 -1.72
CA ALA A 36 -8.14 7.76 -2.58
C ALA A 36 -8.36 7.12 -3.96
N ASP A 37 -8.30 7.91 -5.02
CA ASP A 37 -8.31 7.36 -6.37
C ASP A 37 -7.22 6.28 -6.43
N LEU A 38 -7.63 5.01 -6.58
CA LEU A 38 -6.73 3.85 -6.50
C LEU A 38 -5.64 3.95 -7.57
N ASP A 39 -5.94 4.63 -8.69
CA ASP A 39 -4.99 4.92 -9.76
C ASP A 39 -3.94 5.93 -9.31
N THR A 40 -4.35 6.96 -8.56
CA THR A 40 -3.44 7.93 -7.93
C THR A 40 -2.54 7.28 -6.88
N GLU A 41 -3.08 6.46 -5.97
CA GLU A 41 -2.29 5.77 -4.93
C GLU A 41 -1.29 4.77 -5.53
N SER A 42 -1.71 4.04 -6.57
CA SER A 42 -0.83 3.15 -7.33
C SER A 42 0.29 3.92 -8.02
N THR A 43 -0.04 5.06 -8.65
CA THR A 43 0.95 5.92 -9.31
C THR A 43 1.98 6.47 -8.32
N ILE A 44 1.53 6.93 -7.14
CA ILE A 44 2.42 7.40 -6.07
C ILE A 44 3.33 6.27 -5.58
N THR A 45 2.78 5.08 -5.35
CA THR A 45 3.54 3.91 -4.91
C THR A 45 4.65 3.57 -5.91
N LEU A 46 4.31 3.49 -7.20
CA LEU A 46 5.26 3.20 -8.27
C LEU A 46 6.35 4.27 -8.39
N ALA A 47 6.00 5.55 -8.24
CA ALA A 47 6.97 6.65 -8.27
C ALA A 47 7.93 6.61 -7.08
N VAL A 48 7.44 6.26 -5.88
CA VAL A 48 8.27 6.09 -4.68
C VAL A 48 9.25 4.91 -4.84
N GLU A 49 8.78 3.78 -5.37
CA GLU A 49 9.64 2.63 -5.64
C GLU A 49 10.73 2.95 -6.68
N ALA A 50 10.36 3.61 -7.78
CA ALA A 50 11.31 4.01 -8.80
C ALA A 50 12.37 4.96 -8.23
N ALA A 51 11.95 5.99 -7.47
CA ALA A 51 12.86 6.92 -6.82
C ALA A 51 13.80 6.22 -5.82
N PHE A 52 13.28 5.27 -5.03
CA PHE A 52 14.09 4.46 -4.13
C PHE A 52 15.14 3.64 -4.88
N LEU A 53 14.76 2.95 -5.96
CA LEU A 53 15.69 2.15 -6.77
C LEU A 53 16.73 3.04 -7.48
N THR A 54 16.33 4.23 -7.93
CA THR A 54 17.27 5.21 -8.48
C THR A 54 18.29 5.59 -7.40
N ALA A 55 17.84 6.04 -6.22
CA ALA A 55 18.73 6.39 -5.12
C ALA A 55 19.70 5.25 -4.78
N LEU A 56 19.19 4.01 -4.76
CA LEU A 56 19.94 2.83 -4.38
C LEU A 56 21.08 2.53 -5.36
N MET A 57 20.86 2.71 -6.66
CA MET A 57 21.87 2.52 -7.71
C MET A 57 22.96 3.60 -7.77
N TRP A 58 22.80 4.69 -7.01
CA TRP A 58 23.79 5.77 -6.94
C TRP A 58 24.31 5.97 -5.50
N ALA A 59 23.90 5.14 -4.56
CA ALA A 59 24.29 5.25 -3.17
C ALA A 59 25.70 4.68 -2.90
N PRO A 60 26.40 5.21 -1.87
CA PRO A 60 27.60 4.56 -1.35
C PRO A 60 27.30 3.10 -0.94
N ALA A 61 28.21 2.19 -1.27
CA ALA A 61 27.99 0.75 -1.07
C ALA A 61 27.69 0.40 0.40
N ASP A 62 28.32 1.07 1.36
CA ASP A 62 28.08 0.85 2.79
C ASP A 62 26.64 1.19 3.20
N MET A 63 26.13 2.33 2.74
CA MET A 63 24.75 2.77 3.00
C MET A 63 23.73 1.84 2.32
N ALA A 64 23.99 1.45 1.08
CA ALA A 64 23.13 0.52 0.36
C ALA A 64 23.06 -0.86 1.02
N ARG A 65 24.18 -1.37 1.57
CA ARG A 65 24.20 -2.63 2.32
C ARG A 65 23.41 -2.54 3.63
N GLN A 66 23.55 -1.44 4.37
CA GLN A 66 22.78 -1.22 5.59
C GLN A 66 21.27 -1.20 5.32
N ILE A 67 20.85 -0.49 4.28
CA ILE A 67 19.44 -0.41 3.90
C ILE A 67 18.92 -1.75 3.38
N ARG A 68 19.68 -2.45 2.53
CA ARG A 68 19.37 -3.83 2.13
C ARG A 68 19.14 -4.72 3.35
N GLN A 69 20.04 -4.67 4.33
CA GLN A 69 19.92 -5.49 5.53
C GLN A 69 18.61 -5.21 6.27
N ILE A 70 18.27 -3.95 6.52
CA ILE A 70 17.01 -3.55 7.16
C ILE A 70 15.80 -4.06 6.37
N LEU A 71 15.83 -3.96 5.04
CA LEU A 71 14.70 -4.36 4.21
C LEU A 71 14.55 -5.89 4.12
N VAL A 72 15.63 -6.65 3.98
CA VAL A 72 15.60 -8.11 3.71
C VAL A 72 15.46 -8.98 4.98
N THR A 73 15.54 -8.40 6.19
CA THR A 73 15.57 -9.16 7.47
C THR A 73 14.32 -10.03 7.76
N SER A 74 13.25 -9.99 6.97
CA SER A 74 12.04 -10.81 7.19
C SER A 74 11.45 -11.34 5.89
N ASP A 75 11.08 -12.62 5.87
CA ASP A 75 10.43 -13.34 4.77
C ASP A 75 8.93 -13.02 4.63
N ARG A 76 8.34 -12.33 5.62
CA ARG A 76 6.90 -12.09 5.72
C ARG A 76 6.41 -10.77 5.11
N TRP A 77 7.26 -10.04 4.42
CA TRP A 77 6.86 -8.76 3.81
C TRP A 77 7.56 -8.54 2.46
N ASP A 78 6.88 -7.85 1.56
CA ASP A 78 7.39 -7.45 0.25
C ASP A 78 7.18 -5.95 0.09
N PRO A 79 8.25 -5.13 0.09
CA PRO A 79 8.13 -3.68 -0.04
C PRO A 79 7.45 -3.27 -1.34
N PHE A 80 7.65 -4.04 -2.41
CA PHE A 80 7.29 -3.62 -3.76
C PHE A 80 5.88 -4.08 -4.15
N TRP A 81 5.16 -3.15 -4.77
CA TRP A 81 3.94 -3.40 -5.54
C TRP A 81 4.28 -3.90 -6.94
N SER A 82 5.29 -3.30 -7.57
CA SER A 82 5.72 -3.65 -8.93
C SER A 82 6.63 -4.88 -8.92
N ALA A 83 6.20 -5.95 -9.60
CA ALA A 83 7.02 -7.14 -9.79
C ALA A 83 8.36 -6.83 -10.53
N PRO A 84 8.40 -5.99 -11.58
CA PRO A 84 9.66 -5.53 -12.16
C PRO A 84 10.57 -4.79 -11.17
N HIS A 85 10.03 -3.94 -10.29
CA HIS A 85 10.85 -3.23 -9.30
C HIS A 85 11.45 -4.19 -8.27
N ARG A 86 10.67 -5.19 -7.82
CA ARG A 86 11.18 -6.26 -6.95
C ARG A 86 12.33 -7.02 -7.62
N GLU A 87 12.15 -7.43 -8.87
CA GLU A 87 13.18 -8.17 -9.62
C GLU A 87 14.46 -7.34 -9.81
N ILE A 88 14.33 -6.03 -10.03
CA ILE A 88 15.47 -5.10 -10.05
C ILE A 88 16.12 -4.99 -8.67
N PHE A 89 15.33 -4.90 -7.59
CA PHE A 89 15.85 -4.86 -6.22
C PHE A 89 16.63 -6.12 -5.86
N ASP A 90 16.10 -7.30 -6.23
CA ASP A 90 16.76 -8.58 -6.00
C ASP A 90 18.11 -8.65 -6.73
N ALA A 91 18.17 -8.14 -7.97
CA ALA A 91 19.42 -8.02 -8.71
C ALA A 91 20.41 -7.06 -8.03
N VAL A 92 19.94 -5.92 -7.51
CA VAL A 92 20.79 -5.02 -6.71
C VAL A 92 21.32 -5.71 -5.46
N CYS A 93 20.48 -6.48 -4.77
CA CYS A 93 20.88 -7.25 -3.59
C CYS A 93 21.97 -8.27 -3.93
N ALA A 94 21.83 -8.99 -5.05
CA ALA A 94 22.84 -9.95 -5.52
C ALA A 94 24.17 -9.28 -5.86
N VAL A 95 24.13 -8.09 -6.50
CA VAL A 95 25.34 -7.29 -6.77
C VAL A 95 26.01 -6.86 -5.45
N LEU A 96 25.24 -6.39 -4.47
CA LEU A 96 25.76 -6.02 -3.16
C LEU A 96 26.37 -7.21 -2.40
N ASP A 97 25.76 -8.39 -2.52
CA ASP A 97 26.22 -9.64 -1.90
C ASP A 97 27.54 -10.13 -2.50
N SER A 98 27.82 -9.79 -3.76
CA SER A 98 29.13 -10.03 -4.40
C SER A 98 30.24 -9.09 -3.89
N GLY A 99 29.90 -8.11 -3.03
CA GLY A 99 30.82 -7.08 -2.52
C GLY A 99 30.98 -5.87 -3.44
N ALA A 100 30.36 -5.87 -4.61
CA ALA A 100 30.42 -4.78 -5.57
C ALA A 100 29.46 -3.62 -5.20
N PRO A 101 29.74 -2.37 -5.64
CA PRO A 101 28.81 -1.26 -5.44
C PRO A 101 27.53 -1.45 -6.28
N PRO A 102 26.37 -1.00 -5.79
CA PRO A 102 25.12 -1.09 -6.54
C PRO A 102 25.12 -0.01 -7.60
N ASN A 103 25.60 -0.32 -8.82
CA ASN A 103 25.56 0.63 -9.93
C ASN A 103 24.77 0.07 -11.12
N PRO A 104 24.21 0.94 -11.98
CA PRO A 104 23.37 0.51 -13.09
C PRO A 104 24.02 -0.53 -14.00
N THR A 105 25.31 -0.38 -14.31
CA THR A 105 26.03 -1.28 -15.23
C THR A 105 26.18 -2.68 -14.66
N LEU A 106 26.53 -2.82 -13.38
CA LEU A 106 26.68 -4.12 -12.73
C LEU A 106 25.32 -4.81 -12.53
N VAL A 107 24.28 -4.04 -12.18
CA VAL A 107 22.91 -4.57 -12.06
C VAL A 107 22.41 -5.05 -13.43
N GLN A 108 22.62 -4.27 -14.49
CA GLN A 108 22.26 -4.66 -15.85
C GLN A 108 23.01 -5.91 -16.30
N ALA A 109 24.32 -6.00 -16.02
CA ALA A 109 25.12 -7.18 -16.32
C ALA A 109 24.58 -8.42 -15.59
N HIS A 110 24.29 -8.30 -14.30
CA HIS A 110 23.70 -9.40 -13.51
C HIS A 110 22.35 -9.85 -14.07
N LEU A 111 21.46 -8.91 -14.41
CA LEU A 111 20.17 -9.20 -15.03
C LEU A 111 20.31 -9.86 -16.41
N PHE A 112 21.33 -9.48 -17.18
CA PHE A 112 21.63 -10.09 -18.48
C PHE A 112 22.11 -11.53 -18.31
N GLU A 113 23.08 -11.75 -17.42
CA GLU A 113 23.68 -13.06 -17.17
C GLU A 113 22.66 -14.07 -16.62
N THR A 114 21.71 -13.61 -15.81
CA THR A 114 20.64 -14.44 -15.24
C THR A 114 19.43 -14.58 -16.17
N GLY A 115 19.41 -13.88 -17.31
CA GLY A 115 18.32 -13.98 -18.31
C GLY A 115 17.05 -13.19 -17.97
N HIS A 116 17.11 -12.29 -16.99
CA HIS A 116 15.99 -11.50 -16.48
C HIS A 116 15.85 -10.13 -17.15
N LEU A 117 16.93 -9.61 -17.77
CA LEU A 117 16.98 -8.25 -18.33
C LEU A 117 15.79 -7.90 -19.23
N ARG A 118 15.42 -8.78 -20.18
CA ARG A 118 14.34 -8.50 -21.15
C ARG A 118 12.98 -8.23 -20.50
N ARG A 119 12.74 -8.72 -19.28
CA ARG A 119 11.46 -8.53 -18.56
C ARG A 119 11.39 -7.17 -17.88
N VAL A 120 12.53 -6.66 -17.43
CA VAL A 120 12.62 -5.46 -16.60
C VAL A 120 13.28 -4.28 -17.32
N GLU A 121 13.78 -4.47 -18.55
CA GLU A 121 14.58 -3.49 -19.30
C GLU A 121 13.94 -2.10 -19.36
N GLN A 122 12.66 -2.01 -19.70
CA GLN A 122 11.94 -0.73 -19.75
C GLN A 122 11.91 -0.02 -18.39
N HIS A 123 11.71 -0.78 -17.31
CA HIS A 123 11.64 -0.24 -15.95
C HIS A 123 13.04 0.16 -15.47
N LEU A 124 14.05 -0.66 -15.76
CA LEU A 124 15.45 -0.36 -15.46
C LEU A 124 15.87 0.95 -16.14
N LEU A 125 15.56 1.13 -17.43
CA LEU A 125 15.83 2.37 -18.16
C LEU A 125 15.14 3.59 -17.54
N ALA A 126 13.88 3.43 -17.12
CA ALA A 126 13.12 4.50 -16.45
C ALA A 126 13.72 4.89 -15.08
N ILE A 127 14.25 3.91 -14.34
CA ILE A 127 14.89 4.12 -13.03
C ILE A 127 16.25 4.81 -13.17
N ILE A 128 17.09 4.37 -14.12
CA ILE A 128 18.45 4.90 -14.29
C ILE A 128 18.46 6.28 -14.95
N SER A 129 17.42 6.62 -15.70
CA SER A 129 17.25 7.90 -16.37
C SER A 129 15.84 8.46 -16.14
N PRO A 130 15.54 8.96 -14.93
CA PRO A 130 14.24 9.53 -14.62
C PRO A 130 13.96 10.73 -15.54
N THR A 131 12.87 10.66 -16.30
CA THR A 131 12.49 11.75 -17.22
C THR A 131 11.66 12.84 -16.54
N GLN A 132 11.14 12.58 -15.34
CA GLN A 132 10.32 13.50 -14.56
C GLN A 132 10.66 13.46 -13.07
N GLY A 133 10.56 14.62 -12.42
CA GLY A 133 10.81 14.79 -10.99
C GLY A 133 12.20 15.33 -10.64
N PRO A 134 12.45 15.65 -9.36
CA PRO A 134 13.76 16.07 -8.88
C PRO A 134 14.79 14.95 -9.03
N MET A 135 16.04 15.32 -9.31
CA MET A 135 17.13 14.34 -9.31
C MET A 135 17.29 13.77 -7.90
N VAL A 136 17.12 12.46 -7.78
CA VAL A 136 17.28 11.74 -6.54
C VAL A 136 18.73 11.30 -6.39
N GLY A 137 19.36 11.68 -5.29
CA GLY A 137 20.73 11.29 -4.98
C GLY A 137 20.79 10.09 -4.03
N GLY A 138 21.95 9.45 -3.95
CA GLY A 138 22.21 8.39 -2.96
C GLY A 138 22.02 8.85 -1.51
N ALA A 139 22.12 10.15 -1.22
CA ALA A 139 21.89 10.71 0.11
C ALA A 139 20.41 10.66 0.55
N ASP A 140 19.47 10.61 -0.41
CA ASP A 140 18.04 10.51 -0.10
C ASP A 140 17.60 9.07 0.21
N LEU A 141 18.52 8.10 0.11
CA LEU A 141 18.20 6.67 0.17
C LEU A 141 17.52 6.26 1.50
N PRO A 142 17.97 6.67 2.70
CA PRO A 142 17.28 6.32 3.94
C PRO A 142 15.84 6.82 3.97
N HIS A 143 15.61 8.06 3.52
CA HIS A 143 14.29 8.69 3.45
C HIS A 143 13.36 8.02 2.43
N LEU A 144 13.90 7.57 1.31
CA LEU A 144 13.12 6.87 0.28
C LEU A 144 12.80 5.43 0.68
N ALA A 145 13.74 4.72 1.30
CA ALA A 145 13.50 3.39 1.87
C ALA A 145 12.34 3.43 2.87
N ALA A 146 12.36 4.46 3.70
CA ALA A 146 11.33 4.82 4.65
C ALA A 146 9.94 5.02 4.01
N LYS A 147 9.88 5.76 2.91
CA LYS A 147 8.63 5.95 2.16
C LYS A 147 8.12 4.66 1.54
N VAL A 148 9.00 3.78 1.04
CA VAL A 148 8.59 2.46 0.52
C VAL A 148 7.94 1.63 1.63
N VAL A 149 8.52 1.64 2.83
CA VAL A 149 7.96 0.98 4.02
C VAL A 149 6.59 1.56 4.41
N ASP A 150 6.43 2.89 4.34
CA ASP A 150 5.13 3.55 4.59
C ASP A 150 4.07 3.16 3.56
N GLN A 151 4.43 3.10 2.26
CA GLN A 151 3.51 2.71 1.19
C GLN A 151 3.09 1.24 1.30
N TRP A 152 4.02 0.35 1.68
CA TRP A 152 3.68 -1.04 2.00
C TRP A 152 2.63 -1.14 3.12
N TYR A 153 2.83 -0.39 4.21
CA TYR A 153 1.90 -0.42 5.34
C TYR A 153 0.52 0.14 4.96
N ARG A 154 0.47 1.27 4.23
CA ARG A 154 -0.78 1.86 3.72
C ARG A 154 -1.55 0.89 2.82
N ARG A 155 -0.85 0.24 1.89
CA ARG A 155 -1.42 -0.79 1.02
C ARG A 155 -1.97 -1.98 1.83
N GLY A 156 -1.23 -2.44 2.83
CA GLY A 156 -1.69 -3.50 3.74
C GLY A 156 -3.00 -3.12 4.45
N TYR A 157 -3.11 -1.87 4.89
CA TYR A 157 -4.33 -1.34 5.52
C TYR A 157 -5.51 -1.24 4.56
N ALA A 158 -5.30 -0.77 3.32
CA ALA A 158 -6.33 -0.75 2.29
C ALA A 158 -6.84 -2.17 1.95
N GLY A 159 -5.93 -3.14 1.85
CA GLY A 159 -6.26 -4.56 1.65
C GLY A 159 -7.06 -5.15 2.82
N LEU A 160 -6.72 -4.75 4.04
CA LEU A 160 -7.47 -5.13 5.25
C LEU A 160 -8.92 -4.63 5.19
N LEU A 161 -9.13 -3.34 4.92
CA LEU A 161 -10.47 -2.75 4.81
C LEU A 161 -11.32 -3.43 3.72
N THR A 162 -10.71 -3.72 2.58
CA THR A 162 -11.37 -4.45 1.48
C THR A 162 -11.81 -5.84 1.94
N ARG A 163 -10.92 -6.57 2.63
CA ARG A 163 -11.23 -7.91 3.14
C ARG A 163 -12.30 -7.91 4.23
N MET A 164 -12.28 -6.89 5.09
CA MET A 164 -13.29 -6.66 6.12
C MET A 164 -14.68 -6.45 5.50
N ALA A 165 -14.77 -5.64 4.45
CA ALA A 165 -16.02 -5.44 3.72
C ALA A 165 -16.53 -6.74 3.08
N GLN A 166 -15.64 -7.54 2.48
CA GLN A 166 -16.00 -8.81 1.86
C GLN A 166 -16.46 -9.88 2.86
N VAL A 167 -15.79 -10.00 4.01
CA VAL A 167 -16.15 -10.98 5.06
C VAL A 167 -17.53 -10.67 5.63
N ARG A 168 -17.86 -9.38 5.81
CA ARG A 168 -19.19 -8.93 6.26
C ARG A 168 -20.32 -9.44 5.36
N GLU A 169 -20.08 -9.57 4.06
CA GLU A 169 -21.10 -9.97 3.08
C GLU A 169 -21.26 -11.49 2.93
N SER A 170 -20.25 -12.26 3.33
CA SER A 170 -20.13 -13.68 2.98
C SER A 170 -20.18 -14.64 4.17
N VAL A 171 -19.97 -14.15 5.40
CA VAL A 171 -19.82 -14.97 6.60
C VAL A 171 -20.99 -14.80 7.55
N SER A 172 -21.31 -15.86 8.31
CA SER A 172 -22.34 -15.83 9.35
C SER A 172 -22.01 -14.85 10.48
N VAL A 173 -23.01 -14.37 11.20
CA VAL A 173 -22.83 -13.39 12.30
C VAL A 173 -22.03 -13.99 13.45
N GLU A 174 -22.17 -15.29 13.68
CA GLU A 174 -21.49 -16.03 14.74
C GLU A 174 -19.98 -16.13 14.49
N GLU A 175 -19.57 -16.29 13.23
CA GLU A 175 -18.17 -16.44 12.83
C GLU A 175 -17.45 -15.10 12.61
N LEU A 176 -18.21 -14.02 12.38
CA LEU A 176 -17.70 -12.68 12.11
C LEU A 176 -16.66 -12.24 13.16
N SER A 177 -16.96 -12.41 14.45
CA SER A 177 -16.07 -12.00 15.56
C SER A 177 -14.69 -12.67 15.50
N GLY A 178 -14.62 -13.96 15.18
CA GLY A 178 -13.37 -14.70 15.04
C GLY A 178 -12.55 -14.24 13.84
N HIS A 179 -13.21 -13.93 12.72
CA HIS A 179 -12.56 -13.37 11.54
C HIS A 179 -11.97 -11.98 11.82
N TRP A 180 -12.70 -11.11 12.52
CA TRP A 180 -12.17 -9.79 12.92
C TRP A 180 -10.96 -9.91 13.84
N ALA A 181 -10.99 -10.80 14.83
CA ALA A 181 -9.87 -11.02 15.74
C ALA A 181 -8.61 -11.51 14.99
N ASN A 182 -8.77 -12.37 13.99
CA ASN A 182 -7.65 -12.83 13.17
C ASN A 182 -7.08 -11.68 12.31
N LEU A 183 -7.94 -10.95 11.60
CA LEU A 183 -7.54 -9.83 10.75
C LEU A 183 -6.81 -8.72 11.52
N THR A 184 -7.31 -8.38 12.72
CA THR A 184 -6.65 -7.41 13.61
C THR A 184 -5.30 -7.95 14.12
N GLY A 185 -5.19 -9.23 14.45
CA GLY A 185 -3.91 -9.85 14.81
C GLY A 185 -2.87 -9.85 13.66
N HIS A 186 -3.31 -9.89 12.40
CA HIS A 186 -2.42 -9.66 11.26
C HIS A 186 -1.97 -8.20 11.13
N GLN A 187 -2.88 -7.24 11.38
CA GLN A 187 -2.57 -5.82 11.33
C GLN A 187 -1.56 -5.40 12.40
N LEU A 188 -1.73 -5.84 13.65
CA LEU A 188 -0.80 -5.52 14.74
C LEU A 188 0.64 -5.98 14.44
N ARG A 189 0.80 -7.19 13.90
CA ARG A 189 2.10 -7.71 13.47
C ARG A 189 2.71 -6.89 12.32
N ALA A 190 1.89 -6.40 11.40
CA ALA A 190 2.36 -5.54 10.31
C ALA A 190 2.79 -4.15 10.83
N GLU A 191 2.07 -3.61 11.81
CA GLU A 191 2.39 -2.35 12.47
C GLU A 191 3.70 -2.43 13.26
N GLU A 192 3.91 -3.50 14.05
CA GLU A 192 5.18 -3.76 14.74
C GLU A 192 6.36 -3.81 13.76
N LEU A 193 6.18 -4.48 12.62
CA LEU A 193 7.21 -4.57 11.59
C LEU A 193 7.49 -3.21 10.93
N TRP A 194 6.44 -2.44 10.64
CA TRP A 194 6.54 -1.09 10.09
C TRP A 194 7.33 -0.17 11.05
N LEU A 195 6.95 -0.13 12.33
CA LEU A 195 7.64 0.67 13.35
C LEU A 195 9.10 0.26 13.49
N THR A 196 9.39 -1.05 13.57
CA THR A 196 10.76 -1.56 13.69
C THR A 196 11.64 -1.08 12.54
N LYS A 197 11.17 -1.22 11.29
CA LYS A 197 11.91 -0.77 10.11
C LYS A 197 12.07 0.75 10.07
N ARG A 198 11.04 1.49 10.47
CA ARG A 198 11.09 2.96 10.52
C ARG A 198 12.14 3.45 11.51
N ASP A 199 12.20 2.82 12.69
CA ASP A 199 13.19 3.12 13.72
C ASP A 199 14.61 2.74 13.32
N GLU A 200 14.79 1.62 12.61
CA GLU A 200 16.09 1.23 12.05
C GLU A 200 16.57 2.22 10.99
N LEU A 201 15.68 2.63 10.07
CA LEU A 201 16.01 3.60 9.02
C LEU A 201 16.28 5.01 9.56
N ALA A 202 15.62 5.40 10.66
CA ALA A 202 15.83 6.71 11.28
C ALA A 202 17.21 6.86 11.98
N LYS A 203 17.94 5.76 12.18
CA LYS A 203 19.27 5.74 12.80
C LYS A 203 20.41 5.90 11.77
N LEU A 204 20.09 5.90 10.48
CA LEU A 204 21.03 6.06 9.36
C LEU A 204 21.16 7.53 8.97
#